data_AF-A0A8H7X4R6-F1
#
_entry.id   AF-A0A8H7X4R6-F1
#
_cell.length_a   1.000
_cell.length_b   1.000
_cell.length_c   1.000
_cell.angle_alpha   90.00
_cell.angle_beta   90.00
_cell.angle_gamma   90.00
#
_symmetry.space_group_name_H-M   'P 1'
#
loop_
_entity.id
_entity.type
_entity.pdbx_description
1 polymer ?
#
loop_
_entity_poly.entity_id
_entity_poly.type
_entity_poly.pdbx_seq_one_letter_code
_entity_poly.pdbx_strand_id
1 'polypeptide(L)'
;MDSPKLILYGALLVALTSWLLVQAIQYLKQPSYSSRPSTPTLEKAPRSFKAPERKPGVWEPMQFKRPTAPPAPNWNVHTTKPNAYRPFRHGPYHITMGLRNMNWDEWIELDNHYLKFHADKAKRIEERGSKCSYTDPVAFDGAVELLEEFCDYLPQRYPSLYKKTPVGMDNIVTGESFNIVERPLIEDPMQMAARMTQDDLAIMFEKEDGQYYLLAGSILLAGFWKLEDKLGMPLSEIHYSGNVPGYKEKLEKGMMNFFRRVQPNGPVQRNNYFIQVDDSLPWSSSIGDEDGEEGTVGWFTAEKNKAISHHYFRSERQSLRRLPRSGGVVFTIRTYFHPITEICEEAYVPGRLASAVRSWGDDVSRYKGKEMYEEVLLEYLDQRHREQVEAGLAVEKEEDVRAYPY
;
A
#
# COMPACT_ATOMS: atom_id res chain seq x y z
N MET A 1 34.46 72.64 -13.28
CA MET A 1 34.21 72.21 -11.88
C MET A 1 33.74 70.77 -11.93
N ASP A 2 34.69 69.86 -12.10
CA ASP A 2 34.39 68.43 -12.20
C ASP A 2 34.21 67.90 -10.78
N SER A 3 32.97 67.49 -10.47
CA SER A 3 32.62 67.01 -9.15
C SER A 3 33.24 65.62 -8.95
N PRO A 4 34.24 65.44 -8.07
CA PRO A 4 34.91 64.15 -7.86
C PRO A 4 33.95 63.06 -7.37
N LYS A 5 32.77 63.44 -6.88
CA LYS A 5 31.70 62.51 -6.49
C LYS A 5 31.05 61.81 -7.68
N LEU A 6 30.90 62.48 -8.83
CA LEU A 6 30.32 61.88 -10.05
C LEU A 6 31.22 60.78 -10.62
N ILE A 7 32.53 60.97 -10.56
CA ILE A 7 33.52 59.95 -10.95
C ILE A 7 33.48 58.76 -10.00
N LEU A 8 33.37 59.02 -8.69
CA LEU A 8 33.26 57.97 -7.67
C LEU A 8 31.97 57.14 -7.83
N TYR A 9 30.83 57.79 -8.09
CA TYR A 9 29.55 57.11 -8.33
C TYR A 9 29.56 56.33 -9.65
N GLY A 10 30.20 56.86 -10.70
CA GLY A 10 30.40 56.15 -11.96
C GLY A 10 31.24 54.89 -11.78
N ALA A 11 32.33 54.97 -10.99
CA ALA A 11 33.19 53.83 -10.69
C ALA A 11 32.47 52.77 -9.85
N LEU A 12 31.69 53.18 -8.84
CA LEU A 12 30.87 52.28 -8.03
C LEU A 12 29.78 51.57 -8.85
N LEU A 13 29.14 52.29 -9.77
CA LEU A 13 28.12 51.72 -10.65
C LEU A 13 28.72 50.67 -11.59
N VAL A 14 29.90 50.94 -12.17
CA VAL A 14 30.61 50.00 -13.04
C VAL A 14 31.10 48.77 -12.26
N ALA A 15 31.56 48.95 -11.01
CA ALA A 15 31.94 47.83 -10.16
C ALA A 15 30.74 46.94 -9.79
N LEU A 16 29.59 47.56 -9.47
CA LEU A 16 28.36 46.84 -9.14
C LEU A 16 27.81 46.09 -10.36
N THR A 17 27.77 46.71 -11.54
CA THR A 17 27.30 46.06 -12.76
C THR A 17 28.23 44.92 -13.18
N SER A 18 29.55 45.10 -13.04
CA SER A 18 30.53 44.03 -13.30
C SER A 18 30.37 42.86 -12.32
N TRP A 19 30.16 43.14 -11.03
CA TRP A 19 29.92 42.12 -10.01
C TRP A 19 28.62 41.35 -10.26
N LEU A 20 27.53 42.06 -10.61
CA LEU A 20 26.25 41.44 -10.99
C LEU A 20 26.38 40.59 -12.27
N LEU A 21 27.19 41.03 -13.24
CA LEU A 21 27.45 40.26 -14.46
C LEU A 21 28.22 38.98 -14.16
N VAL A 22 29.22 39.05 -13.27
CA VAL A 22 29.99 37.87 -12.83
C VAL A 22 29.10 36.91 -12.05
N GLN A 23 28.24 37.41 -11.15
CA GLN A 23 27.24 36.61 -10.43
C GLN A 23 26.25 35.94 -11.41
N ALA A 24 25.75 36.68 -12.40
CA ALA A 24 24.85 36.14 -13.42
C ALA A 24 25.54 35.07 -14.28
N ILE A 25 26.80 35.29 -14.68
CA ILE A 25 27.58 34.29 -15.43
C ILE A 25 27.88 33.07 -14.55
N GLN A 26 28.18 33.25 -13.27
CA GLN A 26 28.39 32.14 -12.33
C GLN A 26 27.10 31.34 -12.11
N TYR A 27 25.95 32.00 -11.98
CA TYR A 27 24.63 31.38 -11.90
C TYR A 27 24.28 30.61 -13.18
N LEU A 28 24.58 31.18 -14.35
CA LEU A 28 24.36 30.53 -15.66
C LEU A 28 25.37 29.41 -15.96
N LYS A 29 26.55 29.45 -15.35
CA LYS A 29 27.59 28.40 -15.45
C LYS A 29 27.46 27.32 -14.38
N GLN A 30 26.57 27.47 -13.38
CA GLN A 30 26.27 26.35 -12.50
C GLN A 30 25.70 25.24 -13.38
N PRO A 31 26.34 24.06 -13.44
CA PRO A 31 25.76 22.94 -14.14
C PRO A 31 24.38 22.73 -13.51
N SER A 32 23.34 22.87 -14.33
CA SER A 32 22.01 22.39 -13.99
C SER A 32 22.12 20.89 -13.79
N TYR A 33 22.48 20.46 -12.58
CA TYR A 33 22.12 19.15 -12.06
C TYR A 33 20.62 19.17 -11.78
N SER A 34 19.85 19.34 -12.86
CA SER A 34 18.47 18.91 -12.97
C SER A 34 18.49 17.47 -13.47
N SER A 35 19.22 16.60 -12.79
CA SER A 35 18.72 15.27 -12.56
C SER A 35 17.86 15.36 -11.30
N ARG A 36 16.66 15.97 -11.44
CA ARG A 36 15.55 15.41 -10.67
C ARG A 36 15.61 13.92 -10.97
N PRO A 37 15.67 13.03 -9.97
CA PRO A 37 15.29 11.65 -10.20
C PRO A 37 14.00 11.72 -10.98
N SER A 38 13.99 11.22 -12.22
CA SER A 38 12.76 11.20 -12.97
C SER A 38 11.83 10.38 -12.11
N THR A 39 10.80 11.01 -11.53
CA THR A 39 9.62 10.26 -11.13
C THR A 39 9.34 9.38 -12.34
N PRO A 40 9.43 8.03 -12.21
CA PRO A 40 9.17 7.16 -13.34
C PRO A 40 7.86 7.67 -13.91
N THR A 41 7.88 7.99 -15.21
CA THR A 41 6.76 8.62 -15.89
C THR A 41 5.52 7.90 -15.40
N LEU A 42 4.72 8.59 -14.57
CA LEU A 42 3.38 8.14 -14.27
C LEU A 42 2.79 8.10 -15.66
N GLU A 43 2.69 6.90 -16.25
CA GLU A 43 1.96 6.70 -17.48
C GLU A 43 0.66 7.42 -17.22
N LYS A 44 0.49 8.58 -17.89
CA LYS A 44 -0.69 9.41 -17.71
C LYS A 44 -1.83 8.44 -17.94
N ALA A 45 -2.62 8.19 -16.88
CA ALA A 45 -3.74 7.28 -16.95
C ALA A 45 -4.48 7.57 -18.27
N PRO A 46 -4.72 6.55 -19.11
CA PRO A 46 -5.28 6.75 -20.42
C PRO A 46 -6.55 7.60 -20.24
N ARG A 47 -6.63 8.70 -21.01
CA ARG A 47 -7.71 9.71 -21.05
C ARG A 47 -8.73 9.59 -19.91
N SER A 48 -8.62 10.48 -18.92
CA SER A 48 -9.65 10.82 -17.94
C SER A 48 -11.06 10.43 -18.42
N PHE A 49 -11.51 9.20 -18.12
CA PHE A 49 -12.92 8.86 -18.22
C PHE A 49 -13.59 9.71 -17.16
N LYS A 50 -14.30 10.75 -17.58
CA LYS A 50 -15.13 11.54 -16.68
C LYS A 50 -16.23 10.59 -16.23
N ALA A 51 -16.19 10.19 -14.95
CA ALA A 51 -17.24 9.37 -14.38
C ALA A 51 -18.60 10.03 -14.67
N PRO A 52 -19.62 9.28 -15.12
CA PRO A 52 -20.93 9.85 -15.39
C PRO A 52 -21.47 10.50 -14.12
N GLU A 53 -22.20 11.62 -14.27
CA GLU A 53 -22.91 12.21 -13.14
C GLU A 53 -23.99 11.24 -12.66
N ARG A 54 -23.99 10.95 -11.36
CA ARG A 54 -24.93 10.04 -10.72
C ARG A 54 -25.37 10.60 -9.38
N LYS A 55 -26.57 10.23 -8.92
CA LYS A 55 -27.06 10.57 -7.59
C LYS A 55 -26.19 9.87 -6.53
N PRO A 56 -25.71 10.57 -5.48
CA PRO A 56 -25.02 9.94 -4.36
C PRO A 56 -25.82 8.77 -3.78
N GLY A 57 -25.12 7.69 -3.44
CA GLY A 57 -25.72 6.47 -2.87
C GLY A 57 -26.41 5.57 -3.90
N VAL A 58 -26.43 5.97 -5.18
CA VAL A 58 -27.02 5.16 -6.25
C VAL A 58 -25.93 4.74 -7.22
N TRP A 59 -25.82 3.44 -7.46
CA TRP A 59 -24.98 2.86 -8.49
C TRP A 59 -25.84 2.19 -9.55
N GLU A 60 -25.68 2.63 -10.79
CA GLU A 60 -26.29 1.95 -11.94
C GLU A 60 -25.34 0.83 -12.40
N PRO A 61 -25.78 -0.44 -12.42
CA PRO A 61 -24.96 -1.55 -12.87
C PRO A 61 -24.35 -1.28 -14.26
N MET A 62 -23.04 -1.36 -14.35
CA MET A 62 -22.30 -1.15 -15.59
C MET A 62 -22.06 -2.47 -16.31
N GLN A 63 -22.29 -2.49 -17.61
CA GLN A 63 -21.88 -3.61 -18.46
C GLN A 63 -20.36 -3.57 -18.64
N PHE A 64 -19.65 -4.27 -17.76
CA PHE A 64 -18.21 -4.42 -17.83
C PHE A 64 -17.84 -5.87 -17.52
N LYS A 65 -17.00 -6.43 -18.39
CA LYS A 65 -16.34 -7.71 -18.15
C LYS A 65 -14.85 -7.44 -18.10
N ARG A 66 -14.20 -7.86 -17.01
CA ARG A 66 -12.74 -7.75 -16.90
C ARG A 66 -12.06 -8.55 -18.03
N PRO A 67 -10.84 -8.17 -18.46
CA PRO A 67 -10.03 -9.00 -19.32
C PRO A 67 -9.85 -10.41 -18.75
N THR A 68 -9.75 -11.42 -19.62
CA THR A 68 -9.40 -12.79 -19.21
C THR A 68 -8.01 -12.79 -18.62
N ALA A 69 -7.82 -13.45 -17.48
CA ALA A 69 -6.53 -13.52 -16.81
C ALA A 69 -5.75 -14.73 -17.34
N PRO A 70 -4.68 -14.57 -18.14
CA PRO A 70 -3.87 -15.71 -18.54
C PRO A 70 -3.24 -16.37 -17.31
N PRO A 71 -2.98 -17.70 -17.35
CA PRO A 71 -2.28 -18.40 -16.28
C PRO A 71 -0.96 -17.70 -15.91
N ALA A 72 -0.67 -17.64 -14.61
CA ALA A 72 0.59 -17.11 -14.09
C ALA A 72 1.79 -17.89 -14.65
N PRO A 73 2.69 -17.23 -15.41
CA PRO A 73 3.81 -17.92 -16.04
C PRO A 73 4.68 -18.62 -15.00
N ASN A 74 4.90 -19.93 -15.17
CA ASN A 74 5.73 -20.76 -14.29
C ASN A 74 5.34 -20.69 -12.80
N TRP A 75 4.07 -20.40 -12.51
CA TRP A 75 3.61 -20.30 -11.13
C TRP A 75 3.42 -21.66 -10.48
N ASN A 76 3.88 -21.78 -9.23
CA ASN A 76 3.74 -22.97 -8.41
C ASN A 76 3.61 -22.57 -6.93
N VAL A 77 2.58 -23.10 -6.28
CA VAL A 77 2.22 -22.84 -4.87
C VAL A 77 3.31 -23.21 -3.85
N HIS A 78 4.33 -23.96 -4.24
CA HIS A 78 5.42 -24.38 -3.35
C HIS A 78 6.74 -23.68 -3.64
N THR A 79 6.95 -23.16 -4.85
CA THR A 79 8.26 -22.64 -5.28
C THR A 79 8.25 -21.20 -5.78
N THR A 80 7.11 -20.64 -6.17
CA THR A 80 7.05 -19.24 -6.63
C THR A 80 7.22 -18.31 -5.45
N LYS A 81 8.34 -17.61 -5.38
CA LYS A 81 8.66 -16.70 -4.28
C LYS A 81 7.73 -15.46 -4.28
N PRO A 82 7.49 -14.84 -3.11
CA PRO A 82 6.80 -13.56 -3.02
C PRO A 82 7.50 -12.47 -3.83
N ASN A 83 6.71 -11.52 -4.36
CA ASN A 83 7.24 -10.30 -4.97
C ASN A 83 7.88 -9.41 -3.90
N ALA A 84 9.17 -9.13 -4.04
CA ALA A 84 9.99 -8.47 -3.05
C ALA A 84 9.80 -6.94 -2.98
N TYR A 85 8.58 -6.42 -2.87
CA TYR A 85 8.35 -4.98 -2.90
C TYR A 85 9.11 -4.23 -1.78
N ARG A 86 9.88 -3.20 -2.17
CA ARG A 86 10.61 -2.26 -1.30
C ARG A 86 10.15 -0.84 -1.57
N PRO A 87 8.91 -0.46 -1.15
CA PRO A 87 8.29 0.81 -1.53
C PRO A 87 8.82 2.05 -0.78
N PHE A 88 10.13 2.10 -0.51
CA PHE A 88 10.86 3.21 0.09
C PHE A 88 11.88 3.77 -0.91
N ARG A 89 12.16 5.07 -0.83
CA ARG A 89 13.02 5.80 -1.78
C ARG A 89 14.07 6.59 -1.01
N HIS A 90 15.18 6.90 -1.68
CA HIS A 90 16.09 7.92 -1.20
C HIS A 90 15.43 9.30 -1.20
N GLY A 91 15.88 10.16 -0.30
CA GLY A 91 15.50 11.57 -0.28
C GLY A 91 14.21 11.86 0.49
N PRO A 92 13.61 13.05 0.27
CA PRO A 92 12.54 13.57 1.11
C PRO A 92 11.27 12.71 1.03
N TYR A 93 10.65 12.47 2.19
CA TYR A 93 9.39 11.77 2.26
C TYR A 93 8.21 12.69 1.89
N HIS A 94 7.36 12.22 0.97
CA HIS A 94 6.18 12.95 0.53
C HIS A 94 4.91 12.14 0.81
N ILE A 95 4.01 12.73 1.60
CA ILE A 95 2.67 12.18 1.84
C ILE A 95 1.84 12.36 0.56
N THR A 96 1.60 11.28 -0.15
CA THR A 96 0.76 11.22 -1.36
C THR A 96 -0.02 9.91 -1.37
N MET A 97 -1.07 9.81 -2.18
CA MET A 97 -1.81 8.55 -2.33
C MET A 97 -0.98 7.45 -3.01
N GLY A 98 0.06 7.79 -3.78
CA GLY A 98 0.97 6.81 -4.40
C GLY A 98 0.32 5.87 -5.43
N LEU A 99 -0.89 6.21 -5.91
CA LEU A 99 -1.67 5.38 -6.82
C LEU A 99 -1.02 5.28 -8.21
N ARG A 100 -1.03 4.08 -8.76
CA ARG A 100 -0.61 3.74 -10.13
C ARG A 100 -1.67 2.85 -10.75
N ASN A 101 -1.76 2.81 -12.07
CA ASN A 101 -2.63 1.86 -12.74
C ASN A 101 -2.18 0.43 -12.39
N MET A 102 -3.15 -0.47 -12.28
CA MET A 102 -2.89 -1.88 -12.02
C MET A 102 -3.16 -2.69 -13.29
N ASN A 103 -2.23 -3.56 -13.67
CA ASN A 103 -2.50 -4.56 -14.69
C ASN A 103 -3.47 -5.60 -14.11
N TRP A 104 -4.46 -6.04 -14.89
CA TRP A 104 -5.42 -7.06 -14.45
C TRP A 104 -4.76 -8.38 -14.05
N ASP A 105 -3.64 -8.73 -14.67
CA ASP A 105 -2.88 -9.94 -14.35
C ASP A 105 -2.23 -9.89 -12.96
N GLU A 106 -2.13 -8.70 -12.39
CA GLU A 106 -1.58 -8.41 -11.08
C GLU A 106 -2.68 -8.24 -10.02
N TRP A 107 -3.97 -8.43 -10.32
CA TRP A 107 -5.02 -8.14 -9.32
C TRP A 107 -4.77 -8.87 -7.99
N ILE A 108 -4.59 -10.19 -8.03
CA ILE A 108 -4.22 -11.00 -6.87
C ILE A 108 -2.88 -11.68 -7.15
N GLU A 109 -1.92 -11.50 -6.24
CA GLU A 109 -0.56 -12.04 -6.34
C GLU A 109 -0.34 -13.14 -5.30
N LEU A 110 -0.50 -14.39 -5.74
CA LEU A 110 -0.27 -15.55 -4.88
C LEU A 110 1.18 -16.03 -5.01
N ASP A 111 1.72 -16.56 -3.92
CA ASP A 111 3.10 -17.05 -3.84
C ASP A 111 3.18 -18.34 -2.99
N ASN A 112 4.40 -18.80 -2.76
CA ASN A 112 4.67 -20.03 -2.03
C ASN A 112 4.38 -19.96 -0.53
N HIS A 113 4.01 -18.78 0.00
CA HIS A 113 3.49 -18.65 1.36
C HIS A 113 1.97 -18.84 1.42
N TYR A 114 1.31 -19.13 0.29
CA TYR A 114 -0.14 -19.31 0.21
C TYR A 114 -0.69 -20.21 1.32
N LEU A 115 -0.13 -21.41 1.51
CA LEU A 115 -0.63 -22.37 2.50
C LEU A 115 -0.54 -21.84 3.94
N LYS A 116 0.55 -21.13 4.27
CA LYS A 116 0.72 -20.51 5.59
C LYS A 116 -0.36 -19.44 5.80
N PHE A 117 -0.50 -18.52 4.85
CA PHE A 117 -1.49 -17.43 4.92
C PHE A 117 -2.91 -17.97 4.98
N HIS A 118 -3.23 -19.00 4.19
CA HIS A 118 -4.53 -19.64 4.19
C HIS A 118 -4.84 -20.27 5.56
N ALA A 119 -3.89 -21.01 6.15
CA ALA A 119 -4.05 -21.60 7.48
C ALA A 119 -4.20 -20.53 8.58
N ASP A 120 -3.37 -19.48 8.55
CA ASP A 120 -3.46 -18.35 9.50
C ASP A 120 -4.84 -17.67 9.41
N LYS A 121 -5.36 -17.46 8.19
CA LYS A 121 -6.68 -16.86 7.96
C LYS A 121 -7.81 -17.77 8.41
N ALA A 122 -7.77 -19.07 8.11
CA ALA A 122 -8.77 -20.02 8.57
C ALA A 122 -8.85 -20.06 10.11
N LYS A 123 -7.68 -20.13 10.77
CA LYS A 123 -7.59 -20.07 12.25
C LYS A 123 -8.19 -18.77 12.80
N ARG A 124 -7.82 -17.62 12.21
CA ARG A 124 -8.32 -16.30 12.66
C ARG A 124 -9.83 -16.16 12.48
N ILE A 125 -10.40 -16.69 11.39
CA ILE A 125 -11.84 -16.70 11.17
C ILE A 125 -12.54 -17.49 12.28
N GLU A 126 -12.03 -18.67 12.63
CA GLU A 126 -12.58 -19.50 13.71
C GLU A 126 -12.47 -18.81 15.09
N GLU A 127 -11.31 -18.24 15.41
CA GLU A 127 -11.03 -17.66 16.74
C GLU A 127 -11.67 -16.29 16.98
N ARG A 128 -11.95 -15.52 15.92
CA ARG A 128 -12.36 -14.11 16.02
C ARG A 128 -13.70 -13.80 15.35
N GLY A 129 -14.14 -14.63 14.40
CA GLY A 129 -15.43 -14.49 13.73
C GLY A 129 -15.71 -13.06 13.23
N SER A 130 -16.82 -12.49 13.70
CA SER A 130 -17.30 -11.17 13.29
C SER A 130 -16.39 -10.00 13.64
N LYS A 131 -15.46 -10.17 14.61
CA LYS A 131 -14.48 -9.11 14.94
C LYS A 131 -13.53 -8.81 13.79
N CYS A 132 -13.21 -9.84 13.01
CA CYS A 132 -12.26 -9.74 11.90
C CYS A 132 -12.92 -9.90 10.53
N SER A 133 -14.10 -10.51 10.43
CA SER A 133 -14.81 -10.69 9.15
C SER A 133 -16.31 -10.46 9.29
N TYR A 134 -16.84 -9.47 8.57
CA TYR A 134 -18.26 -9.13 8.62
C TYR A 134 -18.74 -8.57 7.29
N THR A 135 -19.95 -8.97 6.89
CA THR A 135 -20.69 -8.38 5.77
C THR A 135 -21.99 -7.76 6.28
N ASP A 136 -22.13 -6.44 6.13
CA ASP A 136 -23.41 -5.78 6.40
C ASP A 136 -24.47 -6.32 5.43
N PRO A 137 -25.72 -6.59 5.87
CA PRO A 137 -26.79 -7.05 5.00
C PRO A 137 -26.99 -6.21 3.74
N VAL A 138 -26.78 -4.89 3.79
CA VAL A 138 -26.91 -4.01 2.61
C VAL A 138 -25.75 -4.17 1.62
N ALA A 139 -24.63 -4.72 2.06
CA ALA A 139 -23.43 -4.99 1.27
C ALA A 139 -23.34 -6.44 0.77
N PHE A 140 -24.27 -7.32 1.18
CA PHE A 140 -24.24 -8.75 0.89
C PHE A 140 -24.11 -9.05 -0.60
N ASP A 141 -24.93 -8.41 -1.45
CA ASP A 141 -24.90 -8.63 -2.90
C ASP A 141 -23.55 -8.23 -3.52
N GLY A 142 -22.90 -7.19 -3.01
CA GLY A 142 -21.56 -6.80 -3.47
C GLY A 142 -20.46 -7.72 -2.96
N ALA A 143 -20.59 -8.29 -1.76
CA ALA A 143 -19.67 -9.33 -1.29
C ALA A 143 -19.81 -10.63 -2.11
N VAL A 144 -21.04 -11.01 -2.49
CA VAL A 144 -21.28 -12.13 -3.42
C VAL A 144 -20.73 -11.83 -4.80
N GLU A 145 -20.89 -10.61 -5.31
CA GLU A 145 -20.27 -10.21 -6.59
C GLU A 145 -18.74 -10.33 -6.54
N LEU A 146 -18.09 -9.99 -5.41
CA LEU A 146 -16.66 -10.22 -5.24
C LEU A 146 -16.30 -11.72 -5.31
N LEU A 147 -17.10 -12.58 -4.69
CA LEU A 147 -16.91 -14.04 -4.79
C LEU A 147 -17.02 -14.53 -6.23
N GLU A 148 -17.99 -14.03 -7.00
CA GLU A 148 -18.14 -14.36 -8.42
C GLU A 148 -16.93 -13.90 -9.24
N GLU A 149 -16.43 -12.69 -8.98
CA GLU A 149 -15.24 -12.15 -9.63
C GLU A 149 -14.00 -13.00 -9.32
N PHE A 150 -13.85 -13.49 -8.09
CA PHE A 150 -12.78 -14.40 -7.69
C PHE A 150 -12.93 -15.80 -8.30
N CYS A 151 -14.14 -16.38 -8.31
CA CYS A 151 -14.41 -17.67 -8.94
C CYS A 151 -14.22 -17.64 -10.46
N ASP A 152 -14.27 -16.46 -11.08
CA ASP A 152 -13.87 -16.29 -12.47
C ASP A 152 -12.35 -16.04 -12.63
N TYR A 153 -11.75 -15.21 -11.77
CA TYR A 153 -10.34 -14.78 -11.91
C TYR A 153 -9.33 -15.84 -11.49
N LEU A 154 -9.50 -16.40 -10.29
CA LEU A 154 -8.49 -17.25 -9.66
C LEU A 154 -8.27 -18.58 -10.41
N PRO A 155 -9.30 -19.28 -10.93
CA PRO A 155 -9.07 -20.47 -11.75
C PRO A 155 -8.42 -20.18 -13.11
N GLN A 156 -8.63 -18.98 -13.67
CA GLN A 156 -7.96 -18.57 -14.92
C GLN A 156 -6.47 -18.26 -14.65
N ARG A 157 -6.20 -17.53 -13.57
CA ARG A 157 -4.86 -17.06 -13.20
C ARG A 157 -3.99 -18.15 -12.56
N TYR A 158 -4.57 -19.00 -11.73
CA TYR A 158 -3.89 -20.04 -10.93
C TYR A 158 -4.56 -21.41 -11.10
N PRO A 159 -4.59 -21.98 -12.32
CA PRO A 159 -5.34 -23.22 -12.61
C PRO A 159 -4.80 -24.48 -11.91
N SER A 160 -3.56 -24.44 -11.42
CA SER A 160 -2.98 -25.53 -10.62
C SER A 160 -3.39 -25.47 -9.14
N LEU A 161 -3.95 -24.35 -8.68
CA LEU A 161 -4.47 -24.17 -7.32
C LEU A 161 -6.00 -24.20 -7.30
N TYR A 162 -6.64 -23.56 -8.27
CA TYR A 162 -8.10 -23.42 -8.30
C TYR A 162 -8.71 -24.05 -9.55
N LYS A 163 -9.85 -24.71 -9.35
CA LYS A 163 -10.69 -25.24 -10.43
C LYS A 163 -12.08 -24.64 -10.36
N LYS A 164 -12.52 -23.99 -11.44
CA LYS A 164 -13.89 -23.46 -11.53
C LYS A 164 -14.92 -24.61 -11.51
N THR A 165 -16.01 -24.42 -10.77
CA THR A 165 -17.15 -25.34 -10.73
C THR A 165 -18.43 -24.61 -11.19
N PRO A 166 -19.55 -25.32 -11.43
CA PRO A 166 -20.82 -24.68 -11.76
C PRO A 166 -21.37 -23.75 -10.68
N VAL A 167 -20.96 -23.95 -9.42
CA VAL A 167 -21.50 -23.28 -8.23
C VAL A 167 -20.48 -22.37 -7.54
N GLY A 168 -19.24 -22.29 -8.05
CA GLY A 168 -18.15 -21.51 -7.48
C GLY A 168 -16.79 -22.06 -7.94
N MET A 169 -15.95 -22.50 -7.00
CA MET A 169 -14.66 -23.12 -7.32
C MET A 169 -14.13 -24.05 -6.22
N ASP A 170 -13.28 -24.99 -6.62
CA ASP A 170 -12.52 -25.86 -5.72
C ASP A 170 -11.10 -25.32 -5.56
N ASN A 171 -10.56 -25.42 -4.35
CA ASN A 171 -9.14 -25.32 -4.06
C ASN A 171 -8.53 -26.72 -4.10
N ILE A 172 -7.78 -27.02 -5.15
CA ILE A 172 -7.22 -28.35 -5.41
C ILE A 172 -6.15 -28.72 -4.38
N VAL A 173 -5.47 -27.72 -3.81
CA VAL A 173 -4.35 -27.93 -2.89
C VAL A 173 -4.84 -28.14 -1.46
N THR A 174 -5.84 -27.37 -1.01
CA THR A 174 -6.42 -27.53 0.35
C THR A 174 -7.54 -28.57 0.39
N GLY A 175 -8.15 -28.89 -0.76
CA GLY A 175 -9.31 -29.78 -0.87
C GLY A 175 -10.66 -29.11 -0.56
N GLU A 176 -10.68 -27.80 -0.33
CA GLU A 176 -11.92 -27.06 -0.05
C GLU A 176 -12.75 -26.80 -1.31
N SER A 177 -14.07 -26.72 -1.16
CA SER A 177 -15.01 -26.34 -2.21
C SER A 177 -15.82 -25.12 -1.76
N PHE A 178 -15.78 -24.05 -2.54
CA PHE A 178 -16.51 -22.82 -2.29
C PHE A 178 -17.79 -22.80 -3.15
N ASN A 179 -18.94 -23.08 -2.52
CA ASN A 179 -20.25 -22.91 -3.15
C ASN A 179 -20.80 -21.52 -2.85
N ILE A 180 -20.82 -20.65 -3.87
CA ILE A 180 -21.20 -19.24 -3.72
C ILE A 180 -22.67 -18.97 -4.09
N VAL A 181 -23.40 -19.99 -4.56
CA VAL A 181 -24.80 -19.88 -5.01
C VAL A 181 -25.79 -20.51 -4.04
N GLU A 182 -25.34 -21.34 -3.10
CA GLU A 182 -26.19 -21.91 -2.05
C GLU A 182 -26.83 -20.81 -1.19
N ARG A 183 -28.10 -21.00 -0.80
CA ARG A 183 -28.83 -20.03 0.01
C ARG A 183 -29.59 -20.75 1.15
N PRO A 184 -29.37 -20.36 2.42
CA PRO A 184 -28.37 -19.38 2.88
C PRO A 184 -26.94 -19.84 2.56
N LEU A 185 -25.99 -18.90 2.40
CA LEU A 185 -24.57 -19.27 2.34
C LEU A 185 -24.18 -19.96 3.66
N ILE A 186 -23.31 -20.96 3.58
CA ILE A 186 -22.82 -21.69 4.76
C ILE A 186 -21.98 -20.76 5.66
N GLU A 187 -21.29 -19.80 5.05
CA GLU A 187 -20.38 -18.86 5.73
C GLU A 187 -20.63 -17.43 5.25
N ASP A 188 -20.14 -16.47 6.03
CA ASP A 188 -20.11 -15.06 5.60
C ASP A 188 -19.31 -14.93 4.29
N PRO A 189 -19.82 -14.21 3.26
CA PRO A 189 -19.15 -14.14 1.97
C PRO A 189 -17.76 -13.50 2.03
N MET A 190 -17.47 -12.62 2.99
CA MET A 190 -16.12 -12.08 3.18
C MET A 190 -15.18 -13.08 3.82
N GLN A 191 -15.65 -13.99 4.68
CA GLN A 191 -14.83 -15.10 5.18
C GLN A 191 -14.45 -16.06 4.06
N MET A 192 -15.41 -16.40 3.19
CA MET A 192 -15.15 -17.18 1.98
C MET A 192 -14.11 -16.48 1.09
N ALA A 193 -14.33 -15.19 0.77
CA ALA A 193 -13.44 -14.41 -0.08
C ALA A 193 -12.02 -14.33 0.48
N ALA A 194 -11.89 -14.24 1.80
CA ALA A 194 -10.60 -14.22 2.48
C ALA A 194 -9.84 -15.54 2.30
N ARG A 195 -10.49 -16.69 2.38
CA ARG A 195 -9.82 -17.99 2.18
C ARG A 195 -9.38 -18.24 0.72
N MET A 196 -9.90 -17.46 -0.23
CA MET A 196 -9.53 -17.53 -1.65
C MET A 196 -8.22 -16.79 -1.99
N THR A 197 -7.69 -15.94 -1.10
CA THR A 197 -6.50 -15.12 -1.40
C THR A 197 -5.60 -14.92 -0.18
N GLN A 198 -4.34 -14.49 -0.40
CA GLN A 198 -3.44 -14.07 0.68
C GLN A 198 -3.73 -12.64 1.19
N ASP A 199 -4.61 -11.91 0.50
CA ASP A 199 -4.91 -10.50 0.77
C ASP A 199 -5.97 -10.38 1.86
N ASP A 200 -5.84 -9.40 2.75
CA ASP A 200 -7.01 -8.90 3.50
C ASP A 200 -7.91 -8.08 2.56
N LEU A 201 -9.22 -8.05 2.84
CA LEU A 201 -10.23 -7.53 1.92
C LEU A 201 -11.16 -6.55 2.63
N ALA A 202 -11.48 -5.45 1.97
CA ALA A 202 -12.50 -4.49 2.41
C ALA A 202 -13.34 -4.05 1.21
N ILE A 203 -14.63 -3.82 1.42
CA ILE A 203 -15.54 -3.27 0.41
C ILE A 203 -16.20 -2.03 0.96
N MET A 204 -16.05 -0.93 0.21
CA MET A 204 -16.64 0.35 0.56
C MET A 204 -17.76 0.72 -0.39
N PHE A 205 -18.88 1.19 0.16
CA PHE A 205 -20.06 1.60 -0.61
C PHE A 205 -20.37 3.07 -0.39
N GLU A 206 -20.83 3.75 -1.43
CA GLU A 206 -21.29 5.13 -1.30
C GLU A 206 -22.70 5.16 -0.72
N LYS A 207 -22.97 6.06 0.23
CA LYS A 207 -24.33 6.33 0.78
C LYS A 207 -24.91 7.64 0.23
N GLU A 208 -26.14 7.99 0.62
CA GLU A 208 -26.84 9.18 0.10
C GLU A 208 -26.14 10.51 0.41
N ASP A 209 -25.26 10.55 1.41
CA ASP A 209 -24.41 11.69 1.74
C ASP A 209 -23.20 11.85 0.79
N GLY A 210 -22.99 10.91 -0.13
CA GLY A 210 -21.88 10.87 -1.07
C GLY A 210 -20.54 10.44 -0.46
N GLN A 211 -20.54 9.97 0.79
CA GLN A 211 -19.37 9.39 1.44
C GLN A 211 -19.33 7.87 1.24
N TYR A 212 -18.11 7.32 1.36
CA TYR A 212 -17.85 5.89 1.21
C TYR A 212 -17.68 5.24 2.57
N TYR A 213 -18.47 4.22 2.86
CA TYR A 213 -18.50 3.54 4.15
C TYR A 213 -17.93 2.13 4.02
N LEU A 214 -17.14 1.71 5.01
CA LEU A 214 -16.68 0.32 5.11
C LEU A 214 -17.84 -0.56 5.60
N LEU A 215 -18.46 -1.34 4.70
CA LEU A 215 -19.65 -2.14 5.02
C LEU A 215 -19.42 -3.66 4.93
N ALA A 216 -18.34 -4.09 4.29
CA ALA A 216 -17.95 -5.49 4.29
C ALA A 216 -16.43 -5.60 4.36
N GLY A 217 -15.91 -6.58 5.10
CA GLY A 217 -14.48 -6.76 5.27
C GLY A 217 -14.11 -8.12 5.82
N SER A 218 -12.90 -8.56 5.51
CA SER A 218 -12.19 -9.62 6.21
C SER A 218 -10.74 -9.17 6.39
N ILE A 219 -10.43 -8.72 7.60
CA ILE A 219 -9.18 -8.10 8.00
C ILE A 219 -8.56 -9.00 9.07
N LEU A 220 -7.76 -9.96 8.61
CA LEU A 220 -7.26 -11.05 9.44
C LEU A 220 -5.77 -10.86 9.76
N LEU A 221 -5.04 -10.14 8.90
CA LEU A 221 -3.59 -10.01 8.88
C LEU A 221 -3.11 -8.53 8.83
N ALA A 222 -3.92 -7.59 9.30
CA ALA A 222 -3.65 -6.15 9.25
C ALA A 222 -2.49 -5.67 10.14
N GLY A 223 -2.17 -6.41 11.21
CA GLY A 223 -1.07 -6.08 12.12
C GLY A 223 -1.31 -4.90 13.06
N PHE A 224 -2.01 -3.84 12.63
CA PHE A 224 -2.05 -2.56 13.35
C PHE A 224 -3.45 -1.92 13.50
N TRP A 225 -4.50 -2.54 12.95
CA TRP A 225 -5.86 -2.04 13.07
C TRP A 225 -6.88 -3.17 12.97
N LYS A 226 -8.07 -2.96 13.54
CA LYS A 226 -9.13 -3.96 13.64
C LYS A 226 -10.32 -3.57 12.77
N LEU A 227 -10.98 -4.56 12.17
CA LEU A 227 -12.19 -4.32 11.37
C LEU A 227 -13.30 -3.73 12.23
N GLU A 228 -13.56 -4.31 13.40
CA GLU A 228 -14.64 -3.89 14.30
C GLU A 228 -14.56 -2.41 14.71
N ASP A 229 -13.34 -1.85 14.83
CA ASP A 229 -13.13 -0.43 15.16
C ASP A 229 -13.47 0.51 14.00
N LYS A 230 -13.57 0.00 12.77
CA LYS A 230 -13.68 0.80 11.53
C LYS A 230 -14.95 0.49 10.74
N LEU A 231 -15.61 -0.61 11.04
CA LEU A 231 -16.82 -1.05 10.35
C LEU A 231 -17.93 -0.01 10.51
N GLY A 232 -18.62 0.30 9.40
CA GLY A 232 -19.69 1.29 9.38
C GLY A 232 -19.22 2.75 9.40
N MET A 233 -17.91 3.02 9.45
CA MET A 233 -17.37 4.38 9.38
C MET A 233 -17.19 4.87 7.94
N PRO A 234 -17.35 6.19 7.70
CA PRO A 234 -16.97 6.77 6.42
C PRO A 234 -15.45 6.81 6.27
N LEU A 235 -14.98 6.84 5.01
CA LEU A 235 -13.57 6.81 4.63
C LEU A 235 -12.73 7.86 5.37
N SER A 236 -13.27 9.06 5.56
CA SER A 236 -12.59 10.13 6.30
C SER A 236 -12.40 9.77 7.77
N GLU A 237 -13.42 9.24 8.42
CA GLU A 237 -13.39 8.92 9.84
C GLU A 237 -12.48 7.72 10.15
N ILE A 238 -12.40 6.74 9.25
CA ILE A 238 -11.41 5.66 9.33
C ILE A 238 -9.98 6.24 9.43
N HIS A 239 -9.68 7.24 8.60
CA HIS A 239 -8.34 7.86 8.56
C HIS A 239 -8.12 8.87 9.69
N TYR A 240 -9.17 9.58 10.13
CA TYR A 240 -9.10 10.47 11.29
C TYR A 240 -8.87 9.70 12.58
N SER A 241 -9.67 8.68 12.85
CA SER A 241 -9.52 7.82 14.03
C SER A 241 -8.20 7.03 14.01
N GLY A 242 -7.68 6.72 12.83
CA GLY A 242 -6.35 6.15 12.66
C GLY A 242 -5.19 7.15 12.82
N ASN A 243 -5.46 8.44 13.03
CA ASN A 243 -4.44 9.50 13.13
C ASN A 243 -3.46 9.53 11.94
N VAL A 244 -3.97 9.30 10.71
CA VAL A 244 -3.11 9.22 9.51
C VAL A 244 -2.46 10.59 9.23
N PRO A 245 -1.11 10.67 9.20
CA PRO A 245 -0.38 11.92 9.03
C PRO A 245 -0.77 12.67 7.75
N GLY A 246 -1.05 13.97 7.91
CA GLY A 246 -1.42 14.87 6.81
C GLY A 246 -2.72 14.48 6.08
N TYR A 247 -3.59 13.64 6.66
CA TYR A 247 -4.80 13.18 6.00
C TYR A 247 -5.69 14.37 5.59
N LYS A 248 -6.07 15.21 6.55
CA LYS A 248 -6.95 16.37 6.35
C LYS A 248 -6.41 17.34 5.30
N GLU A 249 -5.13 17.70 5.42
CA GLU A 249 -4.54 18.76 4.62
C GLU A 249 -4.09 18.28 3.23
N LYS A 250 -3.66 17.02 3.10
CA LYS A 250 -2.98 16.50 1.90
C LYS A 250 -3.72 15.38 1.18
N LEU A 251 -4.53 14.56 1.87
CA LEU A 251 -5.07 13.32 1.30
C LEU A 251 -6.59 13.34 1.10
N GLU A 252 -7.36 13.84 2.08
CA GLU A 252 -8.82 13.67 2.18
C GLU A 252 -9.53 14.05 0.87
N LYS A 253 -9.36 15.30 0.41
CA LYS A 253 -9.99 15.77 -0.83
C LYS A 253 -9.61 14.91 -2.04
N GLY A 254 -8.34 14.54 -2.16
CA GLY A 254 -7.83 13.72 -3.26
C GLY A 254 -8.44 12.32 -3.24
N MET A 255 -8.51 11.72 -2.06
CA MET A 255 -9.01 10.38 -1.83
C MET A 255 -10.53 10.29 -2.04
N MET A 256 -11.31 11.20 -1.46
CA MET A 256 -12.76 11.28 -1.69
C MET A 256 -13.09 11.48 -3.18
N ASN A 257 -12.32 12.34 -3.87
CA ASN A 257 -12.47 12.53 -5.30
C ASN A 257 -12.11 11.26 -6.08
N PHE A 258 -11.07 10.54 -5.67
CA PHE A 258 -10.68 9.29 -6.32
C PHE A 258 -11.75 8.22 -6.17
N PHE A 259 -12.24 7.98 -4.93
CA PHE A 259 -13.30 7.02 -4.67
C PHE A 259 -14.57 7.33 -5.45
N ARG A 260 -14.96 8.60 -5.63
CA ARG A 260 -16.11 8.92 -6.50
C ARG A 260 -15.88 8.63 -7.99
N ARG A 261 -14.63 8.67 -8.46
CA ARG A 261 -14.30 8.57 -9.89
C ARG A 261 -13.88 7.17 -10.34
N VAL A 262 -13.35 6.33 -9.46
CA VAL A 262 -12.84 5.00 -9.83
C VAL A 262 -13.93 4.17 -10.50
N GLN A 263 -13.61 3.67 -11.71
CA GLN A 263 -14.51 2.92 -12.58
C GLN A 263 -14.11 1.43 -12.64
N PRO A 264 -15.03 0.52 -13.02
CA PRO A 264 -14.72 -0.92 -13.08
C PRO A 264 -13.53 -1.26 -13.99
N ASN A 265 -13.30 -0.50 -15.06
CA ASN A 265 -12.23 -0.73 -16.04
C ASN A 265 -10.88 -0.09 -15.69
N GLY A 266 -10.79 0.67 -14.59
CA GLY A 266 -9.58 1.41 -14.21
C GLY A 266 -9.11 1.05 -12.81
N PRO A 267 -8.72 -0.21 -12.54
CA PRO A 267 -8.19 -0.58 -11.25
C PRO A 267 -6.83 0.08 -11.01
N VAL A 268 -6.54 0.37 -9.75
CA VAL A 268 -5.28 1.00 -9.33
C VAL A 268 -4.64 0.20 -8.22
N GLN A 269 -3.34 0.43 -8.05
CA GLN A 269 -2.56 -0.13 -6.98
C GLN A 269 -1.68 0.94 -6.34
N ARG A 270 -1.30 0.71 -5.09
CA ARG A 270 -0.25 1.44 -4.38
C ARG A 270 0.50 0.49 -3.48
N ASN A 271 1.61 0.98 -2.92
CA ASN A 271 2.30 0.25 -1.87
C ASN A 271 2.37 1.11 -0.61
N ASN A 272 2.41 0.43 0.53
CA ASN A 272 2.67 1.00 1.83
C ASN A 272 3.69 0.12 2.55
N TYR A 273 4.32 0.62 3.61
CA TYR A 273 5.20 -0.20 4.44
C TYR A 273 5.31 0.34 5.87
N PHE A 274 5.68 -0.54 6.77
CA PHE A 274 5.94 -0.30 8.19
C PHE A 274 7.13 -1.14 8.64
N ILE A 275 7.71 -0.73 9.76
CA ILE A 275 8.59 -1.59 10.55
C ILE A 275 7.75 -2.10 11.71
N GLN A 276 7.80 -3.39 11.96
CA GLN A 276 7.20 -4.06 13.10
C GLN A 276 8.32 -4.61 13.98
N VAL A 277 8.15 -4.60 15.30
CA VAL A 277 9.20 -5.03 16.27
C VAL A 277 8.85 -6.34 16.99
N ASP A 278 8.08 -7.16 16.29
CA ASP A 278 7.80 -8.56 16.56
C ASP A 278 7.52 -9.30 15.25
N ASP A 279 7.36 -10.62 15.33
CA ASP A 279 7.17 -11.55 14.21
C ASP A 279 5.70 -11.98 14.02
N SER A 280 4.76 -11.32 14.70
CA SER A 280 3.35 -11.69 14.67
C SER A 280 2.63 -11.03 13.48
N LEU A 281 2.46 -11.80 12.40
CA LEU A 281 1.77 -11.31 11.19
C LEU A 281 0.32 -10.85 11.43
N PRO A 282 -0.54 -11.57 12.19
CA PRO A 282 -1.95 -11.20 12.33
C PRO A 282 -2.15 -9.88 13.09
N TRP A 283 -1.46 -9.75 14.22
CA TRP A 283 -1.54 -8.61 15.12
C TRP A 283 -0.18 -8.38 15.79
N SER A 284 0.32 -7.15 15.72
CA SER A 284 1.60 -6.76 16.33
C SER A 284 1.47 -6.68 17.85
N SER A 285 1.99 -7.67 18.58
CA SER A 285 1.98 -7.62 20.06
C SER A 285 2.74 -6.41 20.62
N SER A 286 3.63 -5.82 19.84
CA SER A 286 4.39 -4.62 20.23
C SER A 286 3.54 -3.36 20.35
N ILE A 287 2.29 -3.38 19.87
CA ILE A 287 1.36 -2.26 20.03
C ILE A 287 0.27 -2.55 21.07
N GLY A 288 0.44 -3.58 21.89
CA GLY A 288 -0.52 -3.97 22.93
C GLY A 288 -1.38 -5.18 22.53
N ASP A 289 -2.27 -5.57 23.44
CA ASP A 289 -3.20 -6.67 23.21
C ASP A 289 -4.28 -6.28 22.18
N GLU A 290 -4.66 -7.21 21.29
CA GLU A 290 -5.67 -6.96 20.26
C GLU A 290 -7.05 -6.69 20.86
N ASP A 291 -7.38 -7.39 21.94
CA ASP A 291 -8.62 -7.22 22.72
C ASP A 291 -8.46 -6.14 23.81
N GLY A 292 -7.36 -5.36 23.78
CA GLY A 292 -7.14 -4.23 24.67
C GLY A 292 -8.18 -3.11 24.50
N GLU A 293 -8.48 -2.40 25.59
CA GLU A 293 -9.39 -1.25 25.60
C GLU A 293 -8.86 -0.11 24.71
N GLU A 294 -9.77 0.73 24.21
CA GLU A 294 -9.40 1.91 23.42
C GLU A 294 -8.40 2.79 24.21
N GLY A 295 -7.32 3.20 23.54
CA GLY A 295 -6.25 3.97 24.17
C GLY A 295 -5.19 3.14 24.89
N THR A 296 -5.34 1.80 24.97
CA THR A 296 -4.27 0.89 25.42
C THR A 296 -3.43 0.33 24.27
N VAL A 297 -3.91 0.48 23.03
CA VAL A 297 -3.23 0.05 21.81
C VAL A 297 -2.44 1.20 21.20
N GLY A 298 -1.15 0.98 20.96
CA GLY A 298 -0.28 1.92 20.27
C GLY A 298 1.20 1.71 20.57
N TRP A 299 2.05 2.42 19.82
CA TRP A 299 3.51 2.32 19.91
C TRP A 299 4.10 2.62 21.29
N PHE A 300 3.39 3.36 22.14
CA PHE A 300 3.81 3.64 23.51
C PHE A 300 3.89 2.38 24.40
N THR A 301 3.31 1.26 23.95
CA THR A 301 3.42 -0.05 24.62
C THR A 301 4.62 -0.87 24.16
N ALA A 302 5.28 -0.48 23.05
CA ALA A 302 6.41 -1.21 22.53
C ALA A 302 7.61 -1.12 23.48
N GLU A 303 8.40 -2.19 23.54
CA GLU A 303 9.72 -2.10 24.14
C GLU A 303 10.64 -1.26 23.24
N LYS A 304 11.31 -0.26 23.82
CA LYS A 304 12.23 0.60 23.08
C LYS A 304 13.54 -0.14 22.81
N ASN A 305 14.04 -0.02 21.58
CA ASN A 305 15.34 -0.54 21.14
C ASN A 305 15.50 -2.06 21.29
N LYS A 306 14.46 -2.84 20.94
CA LYS A 306 14.58 -4.30 20.83
C LYS A 306 15.72 -4.69 19.89
N ALA A 307 16.27 -5.89 20.08
CA ALA A 307 17.30 -6.40 19.17
C ALA A 307 16.82 -6.45 17.71
N ILE A 308 17.74 -6.25 16.76
CA ILE A 308 17.43 -6.21 15.32
C ILE A 308 16.74 -7.49 14.81
N SER A 309 16.98 -8.63 15.46
CA SER A 309 16.33 -9.92 15.16
C SER A 309 14.80 -9.90 15.33
N HIS A 310 14.26 -8.95 16.09
CA HIS A 310 12.83 -8.75 16.26
C HIS A 310 12.23 -7.75 15.26
N HIS A 311 13.04 -7.14 14.40
CA HIS A 311 12.56 -6.14 13.45
C HIS A 311 12.14 -6.81 12.15
N TYR A 312 10.89 -6.59 11.76
CA TYR A 312 10.29 -7.10 10.54
C TYR A 312 9.88 -5.95 9.63
N PHE A 313 10.25 -6.09 8.37
CA PHE A 313 9.74 -5.27 7.29
C PHE A 313 8.37 -5.77 6.88
N ARG A 314 7.35 -4.95 7.12
CA ARG A 314 5.99 -5.19 6.65
C ARG A 314 5.73 -4.28 5.46
N SER A 315 5.50 -4.83 4.28
CA SER A 315 5.02 -4.06 3.15
C SER A 315 3.66 -4.56 2.70
N GLU A 316 2.87 -3.63 2.19
CA GLU A 316 1.53 -3.91 1.70
C GLU A 316 1.46 -3.47 0.25
N ARG A 317 1.07 -4.40 -0.63
CA ARG A 317 0.57 -4.06 -1.94
C ARG A 317 -0.94 -3.94 -1.83
N GLN A 318 -1.44 -2.76 -2.14
CA GLN A 318 -2.84 -2.41 -1.95
C GLN A 318 -3.49 -2.16 -3.31
N SER A 319 -4.55 -2.88 -3.64
CA SER A 319 -5.31 -2.67 -4.88
C SER A 319 -6.69 -2.08 -4.61
N LEU A 320 -7.18 -1.24 -5.53
CA LEU A 320 -8.53 -0.66 -5.50
C LEU A 320 -9.20 -0.87 -6.85
N ARG A 321 -10.39 -1.47 -6.84
CA ARG A 321 -11.24 -1.59 -8.04
C ARG A 321 -12.71 -1.44 -7.69
N ARG A 322 -13.49 -0.99 -8.66
CA ARG A 322 -14.95 -0.92 -8.57
C ARG A 322 -15.56 -2.23 -9.06
N LEU A 323 -16.56 -2.74 -8.34
CA LEU A 323 -17.43 -3.81 -8.79
C LEU A 323 -18.50 -3.27 -9.75
N PRO A 324 -18.66 -3.87 -10.94
CA PRO A 324 -19.51 -3.30 -11.98
C PRO A 324 -21.01 -3.31 -11.65
N ARG A 325 -21.53 -4.30 -10.93
CA ARG A 325 -22.97 -4.43 -10.63
C ARG A 325 -23.37 -3.72 -9.35
N SER A 326 -22.68 -3.96 -8.25
CA SER A 326 -23.02 -3.40 -6.93
C SER A 326 -22.44 -2.01 -6.70
N GLY A 327 -21.39 -1.63 -7.43
CA GLY A 327 -20.70 -0.37 -7.22
C GLY A 327 -19.80 -0.34 -5.98
N GLY A 328 -19.61 -1.47 -5.29
CA GLY A 328 -18.65 -1.55 -4.19
C GLY A 328 -17.22 -1.28 -4.66
N VAL A 329 -16.44 -0.51 -3.89
CA VAL A 329 -15.01 -0.36 -4.10
C VAL A 329 -14.29 -1.41 -3.26
N VAL A 330 -13.74 -2.41 -3.93
CA VAL A 330 -12.94 -3.47 -3.33
C VAL A 330 -11.53 -2.97 -3.12
N PHE A 331 -11.07 -3.07 -1.89
CA PHE A 331 -9.72 -2.78 -1.44
C PHE A 331 -9.07 -4.10 -1.00
N THR A 332 -7.98 -4.49 -1.66
CA THR A 332 -7.21 -5.68 -1.28
C THR A 332 -5.88 -5.24 -0.66
N ILE A 333 -5.42 -5.95 0.36
CA ILE A 333 -4.21 -5.64 1.11
C ILE A 333 -3.35 -6.90 1.18
N ARG A 334 -2.43 -7.05 0.22
CA ARG A 334 -1.45 -8.14 0.20
C ARG A 334 -0.27 -7.76 1.08
N THR A 335 -0.13 -8.44 2.22
CA THR A 335 0.97 -8.22 3.18
C THR A 335 2.18 -9.11 2.90
N TYR A 336 3.33 -8.51 2.69
CA TYR A 336 4.64 -9.15 2.67
C TYR A 336 5.37 -8.84 3.98
N PHE A 337 5.89 -9.88 4.64
CA PHE A 337 6.40 -9.79 6.00
C PHE A 337 7.71 -10.56 6.11
N HIS A 338 8.81 -9.84 6.30
CA HIS A 338 10.17 -10.39 6.25
C HIS A 338 11.01 -9.85 7.40
N PRO A 339 11.92 -10.63 8.00
CA PRO A 339 12.93 -10.10 8.88
C PRO A 339 13.73 -8.98 8.20
N ILE A 340 14.02 -7.89 8.90
CA ILE A 340 14.86 -6.80 8.38
C ILE A 340 16.24 -7.33 8.01
N THR A 341 16.75 -8.30 8.76
CA THR A 341 18.04 -8.93 8.51
C THR A 341 18.11 -9.57 7.12
N GLU A 342 17.07 -10.28 6.69
CA GLU A 342 16.96 -10.93 5.37
C GLU A 342 16.94 -9.89 4.24
N ILE A 343 16.07 -8.87 4.33
CA ILE A 343 15.97 -7.89 3.25
C ILE A 343 17.24 -7.04 3.11
N CYS A 344 18.06 -6.94 4.16
CA CYS A 344 19.33 -6.22 4.15
C CYS A 344 20.48 -7.00 3.51
N GLU A 345 20.27 -8.25 3.11
CA GLU A 345 21.19 -8.98 2.22
C GLU A 345 21.08 -8.46 0.78
N GLU A 346 19.92 -7.92 0.43
CA GLU A 346 19.64 -7.38 -0.89
C GLU A 346 20.42 -6.09 -1.16
N ALA A 347 21.11 -6.03 -2.31
CA ALA A 347 21.87 -4.85 -2.72
C ALA A 347 20.98 -3.59 -2.70
N TYR A 348 21.57 -2.48 -2.24
CA TYR A 348 20.96 -1.15 -2.15
C TYR A 348 19.86 -0.98 -1.07
N VAL A 349 19.23 -2.06 -0.61
CA VAL A 349 18.12 -2.00 0.36
C VAL A 349 18.51 -1.31 1.67
N PRO A 350 19.62 -1.65 2.36
CA PRO A 350 19.96 -1.03 3.64
C PRO A 350 20.10 0.48 3.55
N GLY A 351 20.87 0.98 2.58
CA GLY A 351 21.10 2.42 2.39
C GLY A 351 19.82 3.17 2.03
N ARG A 352 19.01 2.61 1.13
CA ARG A 352 17.73 3.21 0.71
C ARG A 352 16.71 3.23 1.84
N LEU A 353 16.62 2.18 2.65
CA LEU A 353 15.72 2.14 3.80
C LEU A 353 16.17 3.14 4.88
N ALA A 354 17.48 3.22 5.17
CA ALA A 354 18.00 4.17 6.14
C ALA A 354 17.74 5.62 5.73
N SER A 355 17.95 5.94 4.45
CA SER A 355 17.61 7.23 3.83
C SER A 355 16.12 7.57 4.02
N ALA A 356 15.23 6.60 3.76
CA ALA A 356 13.80 6.79 3.92
C ALA A 356 13.35 7.00 5.37
N VAL A 357 13.87 6.21 6.33
CA VAL A 357 13.55 6.34 7.76
C VAL A 357 14.01 7.69 8.31
N ARG A 358 15.17 8.18 7.85
CA ARG A 358 15.69 9.51 8.21
C ARG A 358 14.85 10.65 7.65
N SER A 359 14.16 10.45 6.52
CA SER A 359 13.43 11.51 5.84
C SER A 359 11.97 11.68 6.29
N TRP A 360 11.47 10.84 7.19
CA TRP A 360 10.15 11.00 7.80
C TRP A 360 10.10 12.26 8.67
N GLY A 361 9.06 13.08 8.46
CA GLY A 361 8.72 14.17 9.38
C GLY A 361 8.20 13.66 10.71
N ASP A 362 8.07 14.55 11.70
CA ASP A 362 7.70 14.19 13.08
C ASP A 362 6.36 13.46 13.19
N ASP A 363 5.37 13.86 12.39
CA ASP A 363 4.05 13.26 12.33
C ASP A 363 4.10 11.81 11.83
N VAL A 364 4.80 11.58 10.72
CA VAL A 364 5.03 10.24 10.16
C VAL A 364 5.87 9.38 11.10
N SER A 365 6.88 9.97 11.73
CA SER A 365 7.77 9.29 12.68
C SER A 365 7.00 8.77 13.89
N ARG A 366 6.15 9.61 14.51
CA ARG A 366 5.28 9.17 15.62
C ARG A 366 4.28 8.11 15.18
N TYR A 367 3.61 8.32 14.05
CA TYR A 367 2.63 7.36 13.52
C TYR A 367 3.22 5.98 13.25
N LYS A 368 4.46 5.93 12.75
CA LYS A 368 5.19 4.68 12.48
C LYS A 368 6.00 4.17 13.67
N GLY A 369 5.89 4.79 14.85
CA GLY A 369 6.58 4.35 16.06
C GLY A 369 8.10 4.46 16.00
N LYS A 370 8.65 5.34 15.15
CA LYS A 370 10.08 5.42 14.84
C LYS A 370 10.95 5.50 16.10
N GLU A 371 10.54 6.28 17.10
CA GLU A 371 11.27 6.43 18.37
C GLU A 371 11.55 5.09 19.06
N MET A 372 10.68 4.09 18.86
CA MET A 372 10.79 2.80 19.55
C MET A 372 11.89 1.91 18.98
N TYR A 373 12.38 2.18 17.76
CA TYR A 373 13.30 1.29 17.07
C TYR A 373 14.41 1.96 16.28
N GLU A 374 14.38 3.29 16.09
CA GLU A 374 15.26 3.94 15.12
C GLU A 374 16.74 3.78 15.43
N GLU A 375 17.14 3.76 16.70
CA GLU A 375 18.56 3.66 17.08
C GLU A 375 19.14 2.32 16.59
N VAL A 376 18.51 1.21 16.98
CA VAL A 376 18.95 -0.14 16.59
C VAL A 376 18.79 -0.36 15.09
N LEU A 377 17.68 0.10 14.51
CA LEU A 377 17.41 -0.07 13.09
C LEU A 377 18.44 0.69 12.24
N LEU A 378 18.65 1.97 12.51
CA LEU A 378 19.55 2.80 11.69
C LEU A 378 21.02 2.38 11.86
N GLU A 379 21.45 1.99 13.07
CA GLU A 379 22.79 1.45 13.28
C GLU A 379 23.04 0.22 12.40
N TYR A 380 22.11 -0.75 12.41
CA TYR A 380 22.20 -1.95 11.60
C TYR A 380 22.17 -1.64 10.09
N LEU A 381 21.25 -0.78 9.65
CA LEU A 381 21.13 -0.43 8.23
C LEU A 381 22.37 0.28 7.71
N ASP A 382 22.96 1.18 8.49
CA ASP A 382 24.20 1.88 8.11
C ASP A 382 25.38 0.92 8.05
N GLN A 383 25.49 0.00 9.01
CA GLN A 383 26.53 -1.02 8.98
C GLN A 383 26.41 -1.88 7.71
N ARG A 384 25.22 -2.42 7.43
CA ARG A 384 24.98 -3.23 6.24
C ARG A 384 25.21 -2.46 4.95
N HIS A 385 24.85 -1.18 4.91
CA HIS A 385 25.12 -0.32 3.76
C HIS A 385 26.63 -0.14 3.54
N ARG A 386 27.40 0.17 4.60
CA ARG A 386 28.87 0.29 4.51
C ARG A 386 29.50 -1.01 4.00
N GLU A 387 29.10 -2.15 4.54
CA GLU A 387 29.59 -3.46 4.10
C GLU A 387 29.32 -3.72 2.61
N GLN A 388 28.13 -3.35 2.10
CA GLN A 388 27.83 -3.46 0.67
C GLN A 388 28.71 -2.52 -0.18
N VAL A 389 28.95 -1.29 0.26
CA VAL A 389 29.80 -0.33 -0.46
C VAL A 389 31.27 -0.77 -0.44
N GLU A 390 31.79 -1.24 0.68
CA GLU A 390 33.15 -1.80 0.81
C GLU A 390 33.34 -3.05 -0.06
N ALA A 391 32.28 -3.84 -0.26
CA ALA A 391 32.25 -4.96 -1.19
C ALA A 391 32.13 -4.54 -2.68
N GLY A 392 32.09 -3.24 -2.98
CA GLY A 392 32.11 -2.70 -4.35
C GLY A 392 30.75 -2.33 -4.93
N LEU A 393 29.69 -2.17 -4.12
CA LEU A 393 28.39 -1.71 -4.60
C LEU A 393 28.47 -0.26 -5.10
N ALA A 394 28.21 -0.06 -6.40
CA ALA A 394 28.09 1.25 -7.03
C ALA A 394 26.69 1.83 -6.79
N VAL A 395 26.56 2.67 -5.75
CA VAL A 395 25.28 3.25 -5.26
C VAL A 395 24.56 4.07 -6.33
N GLU A 396 25.32 4.81 -7.14
CA GLU A 396 24.82 5.70 -8.19
C GLU A 396 24.09 4.98 -9.31
N LYS A 397 24.30 3.66 -9.46
CA LYS A 397 23.68 2.85 -10.52
C LYS A 397 22.35 2.22 -10.12
N GLU A 398 21.88 2.45 -8.89
CA GLU A 398 20.67 1.81 -8.37
C GLU A 398 19.45 2.04 -9.27
N GLU A 399 19.25 3.30 -9.72
CA GLU A 399 18.11 3.67 -10.58
C GLU A 399 18.20 3.06 -11.98
N ASP A 400 19.40 2.67 -12.44
CA ASP A 400 19.60 2.00 -13.72
C ASP A 400 19.22 0.51 -13.66
N VAL A 401 19.32 -0.11 -12.48
CA VAL A 401 19.11 -1.56 -12.31
C VAL A 401 17.80 -1.92 -11.62
N ARG A 402 17.15 -0.98 -10.94
CA ARG A 402 15.92 -1.22 -10.18
C ARG A 402 14.91 -0.10 -10.38
N ALA A 403 13.66 -0.48 -10.61
CA ALA A 403 12.55 0.47 -10.79
C ALA A 403 11.54 0.34 -9.66
N TYR A 404 10.93 1.46 -9.28
CA TYR A 404 9.90 1.47 -8.24
C TYR A 404 8.59 0.78 -8.69
N PRO A 405 7.88 0.04 -7.82
CA PRO A 405 8.23 -0.29 -6.43
C PRO A 405 9.35 -1.33 -6.42
N TYR A 406 10.50 -0.94 -5.84
CA TYR A 406 11.79 -1.60 -6.00
C TYR A 406 11.81 -3.05 -5.54
#